data_AF-A0A439CM53-F1
#
_entry.id   AF-A0A439CM53-F1
#
_cell.length_a   1.000
_cell.length_b   1.000
_cell.length_c   1.000
_cell.angle_alpha   90.00
_cell.angle_beta   90.00
_cell.angle_gamma   90.00
#
_symmetry.space_group_name_H-M   'P 1'
#
loop_
_entity.id
_entity.type
_entity.pdbx_description
1 polymer ?
#
loop_
_entity_poly.entity_id
_entity_poly.type
_entity_poly.pdbx_seq_one_letter_code
_entity_poly.pdbx_strand_id
1 'polypeptide(L)'
;MESFTIRTPCSSANIGPGFDVIGLALSIYLELRVTIDRTKAASAHPLNCRVTYEGEGEETGEVPLDPSANLITRVALYVLRCHDQRAFPVETHVHIVNP
;
A
#
# COMPACT_ATOMS: atom_id res chain seq x y z
N MET A 1 -9.09 6.37 16.95
CA MET A 1 -8.47 5.40 16.04
C MET A 1 -9.41 5.21 14.87
N GLU A 2 -8.93 5.42 13.66
CA GLU A 2 -9.67 5.25 12.41
C GLU A 2 -9.07 4.06 11.66
N SER A 3 -9.90 3.24 11.02
CA SER A 3 -9.44 2.11 10.24
C SER A 3 -10.31 1.86 9.01
N PHE A 4 -9.68 1.39 7.95
CA PHE A 4 -10.36 0.98 6.74
C PHE A 4 -9.53 -0.07 5.98
N THR A 5 -10.21 -0.79 5.09
CA THR A 5 -9.60 -1.85 4.28
C THR A 5 -9.77 -1.53 2.81
N ILE A 6 -8.68 -1.64 2.04
CA ILE A 6 -8.69 -1.57 0.58
C ILE A 6 -8.43 -2.97 0.05
N ARG A 7 -9.21 -3.41 -0.93
CA ARG A 7 -9.00 -4.69 -1.63
C ARG A 7 -8.82 -4.42 -3.12
N THR A 8 -7.73 -4.93 -3.68
CA THR A 8 -7.39 -4.74 -5.10
C THR A 8 -7.22 -6.10 -5.75
N PRO A 9 -7.94 -6.41 -6.85
CA PRO A 9 -7.76 -7.68 -7.56
C PRO A 9 -6.38 -7.71 -8.22
N CYS A 10 -5.77 -8.89 -8.26
CA CYS A 10 -4.66 -9.12 -9.17
C CYS A 10 -5.18 -9.11 -10.62
N SER A 11 -4.26 -8.95 -11.58
CA SER A 11 -4.61 -8.93 -12.99
C SER A 11 -3.65 -9.77 -13.81
N SER A 12 -4.15 -10.25 -14.94
CA SER A 12 -3.35 -10.82 -16.02
C SER A 12 -3.41 -9.87 -17.21
N ALA A 13 -2.28 -9.60 -17.84
CA ALA A 13 -2.17 -8.76 -19.03
C ALA A 13 -1.60 -9.58 -20.20
N ASN A 14 -1.68 -9.02 -21.42
CA ASN A 14 -1.08 -9.60 -22.63
C ASN A 14 -1.64 -10.98 -23.00
N ILE A 15 -2.95 -11.18 -22.81
CA ILE A 15 -3.63 -12.44 -23.14
C ILE A 15 -3.80 -12.55 -24.66
N GLY A 16 -3.10 -13.51 -25.28
CA GLY A 16 -3.18 -13.78 -26.73
C GLY A 16 -2.57 -12.64 -27.57
N PRO A 17 -3.19 -12.22 -28.70
CA PRO A 17 -2.65 -11.17 -29.55
C PRO A 17 -2.74 -9.75 -28.93
N GLY A 18 -3.31 -9.62 -27.74
CA GLY A 18 -3.60 -8.33 -27.08
C GLY A 18 -2.45 -7.74 -26.27
N PHE A 19 -1.22 -7.77 -26.80
CA PHE A 19 -0.07 -7.12 -26.15
C PHE A 19 -0.35 -5.62 -25.94
N ASP A 20 -0.14 -5.13 -24.71
CA ASP A 20 -0.40 -3.75 -24.27
C ASP A 20 -1.84 -3.24 -24.45
N VAL A 21 -2.82 -4.15 -24.65
CA VAL A 21 -4.22 -3.77 -24.90
C VAL A 21 -5.19 -4.44 -23.93
N ILE A 22 -5.02 -5.74 -23.66
CA ILE A 22 -5.99 -6.52 -22.89
C ILE A 22 -5.44 -6.83 -21.50
N GLY A 23 -6.24 -6.49 -20.49
CA GLY A 23 -6.05 -6.89 -19.10
C GLY A 23 -7.32 -7.53 -18.53
N LEU A 24 -7.16 -8.52 -17.67
CA LEU A 24 -8.24 -9.22 -16.99
C LEU A 24 -7.99 -9.19 -15.48
N ALA A 25 -8.96 -8.70 -14.71
CA ALA A 25 -8.95 -8.81 -13.25
C ALA A 25 -9.32 -10.23 -12.82
N LEU A 26 -8.66 -10.77 -11.81
CA LEU A 26 -8.88 -12.12 -11.28
C LEU A 26 -9.38 -12.05 -9.83
N SER A 27 -9.99 -13.14 -9.35
CA SER A 27 -10.60 -13.23 -8.02
C SER A 27 -9.59 -13.50 -6.88
N ILE A 28 -8.34 -13.08 -7.03
CA ILE A 28 -7.29 -13.12 -6.00
C ILE A 28 -6.98 -11.67 -5.64
N TYR A 29 -6.95 -11.33 -4.36
CA TYR A 29 -6.94 -9.92 -3.92
C TYR A 29 -5.80 -9.65 -2.96
N LEU A 30 -5.05 -8.57 -3.24
CA LEU A 30 -4.21 -7.93 -2.23
C LEU A 30 -5.12 -7.11 -1.31
N GLU A 31 -4.95 -7.25 0.00
CA GLU A 31 -5.66 -6.45 0.99
C GLU A 31 -4.71 -5.50 1.71
N LEU A 32 -5.11 -4.23 1.84
CA LEU A 32 -4.43 -3.24 2.66
C LEU A 32 -5.32 -2.92 3.85
N ARG A 33 -4.87 -3.26 5.06
CA ARG A 33 -5.49 -2.83 6.31
C ARG A 33 -4.78 -1.56 6.78
N VAL A 34 -5.49 -0.44 6.74
CA VAL A 34 -4.94 0.86 7.13
C VAL A 34 -5.53 1.28 8.45
N THR A 35 -4.68 1.70 9.38
CA THR A 35 -5.09 2.32 10.64
C THR A 35 -4.41 3.67 10.82
N ILE A 36 -5.12 4.62 11.41
CA ILE A 36 -4.62 5.96 11.73
C ILE A 36 -4.94 6.24 13.20
N ASP A 37 -3.90 6.36 14.02
CA ASP A 37 -4.05 6.70 15.43
C ASP A 37 -4.02 8.22 15.66
N ARG A 38 -5.20 8.84 15.47
CA ARG A 38 -5.41 10.27 15.72
C ARG A 38 -5.25 10.69 17.19
N THR A 39 -5.06 9.77 18.13
CA THR A 39 -4.81 10.13 19.53
C THR A 39 -3.36 10.57 19.77
N LYS A 40 -2.44 10.22 18.86
CA LYS A 40 -1.05 10.64 18.94
C LYS A 40 -0.84 11.99 18.25
N ALA A 41 -0.07 12.85 18.90
CA ALA A 41 0.31 14.16 18.36
C ALA A 41 1.55 14.10 17.45
N ALA A 42 2.35 13.04 17.56
CA ALA A 42 3.56 12.84 16.76
C ALA A 42 3.77 11.34 16.48
N SER A 43 4.54 11.05 15.43
CA SER A 43 4.96 9.70 15.07
C SER A 43 6.48 9.57 15.14
N ALA A 44 6.96 8.42 15.60
CA ALA A 44 8.39 8.08 15.53
C ALA A 44 8.77 7.47 14.17
N HIS A 45 7.80 7.16 13.32
CA HIS A 45 8.02 6.53 12.03
C HIS A 45 8.30 7.58 10.94
N PRO A 46 9.18 7.28 9.96
CA PRO A 46 9.41 8.17 8.83
C PRO A 46 8.10 8.41 8.08
N LEU A 47 7.85 9.66 7.68
CA LEU A 47 6.64 10.07 6.97
C LEU A 47 5.34 9.75 7.74
N ASN A 48 5.42 9.58 9.07
CA ASN A 48 4.34 9.14 9.95
C ASN A 48 3.75 7.76 9.61
N CYS A 49 4.46 6.94 8.84
CA CYS A 49 3.92 5.70 8.29
C CYS A 49 4.79 4.49 8.66
N ARG A 50 4.15 3.44 9.17
CA ARG A 50 4.74 2.10 9.28
C ARG A 50 4.12 1.20 8.24
N VAL A 51 4.94 0.39 7.55
CA VAL A 51 4.47 -0.66 6.64
C VAL A 51 4.79 -2.01 7.25
N THR A 52 3.82 -2.92 7.22
CA THR A 52 4.04 -4.35 7.52
C THR A 52 3.43 -5.18 6.41
N TYR A 53 3.91 -6.41 6.26
CA TYR A 53 3.55 -7.29 5.16
C TYR A 53 3.38 -8.71 5.70
N GLU A 54 2.35 -9.42 5.25
CA GLU A 54 2.16 -10.84 5.51
C GLU A 54 1.84 -11.59 4.20
N GLY A 55 2.26 -12.85 4.12
CA GLY A 55 1.91 -13.79 3.05
C GLY A 55 2.94 -13.91 1.93
N GLU A 56 2.51 -14.11 0.69
CA GLU A 56 3.42 -14.46 -0.41
C GLU A 56 4.50 -13.38 -0.61
N GLY A 57 5.78 -13.77 -0.52
CA GLY A 57 6.92 -12.86 -0.61
C GLY A 57 7.37 -12.20 0.70
N GLU A 58 6.75 -12.52 1.84
CA GLU A 58 7.17 -11.99 3.15
C GLU A 58 8.63 -12.38 3.49
N GLU A 59 8.96 -13.66 3.29
CA GLU A 59 10.27 -14.24 3.62
C GLU A 59 11.40 -13.81 2.66
N THR A 60 11.06 -13.25 1.49
CA THR A 60 12.07 -12.88 0.48
C THR A 60 12.74 -11.55 0.81
N GLY A 61 12.08 -10.70 1.60
CA GLY A 61 12.55 -9.34 1.87
C GLY A 61 12.65 -8.45 0.62
N GLU A 62 12.09 -8.88 -0.51
CA GLU A 62 12.16 -8.16 -1.78
C GLU A 62 11.22 -6.95 -1.82
N VAL A 63 10.16 -6.98 -1.01
CA VAL A 63 9.21 -5.86 -0.89
C VAL A 63 9.73 -4.87 0.16
N PRO A 64 10.13 -3.64 -0.23
CA PRO A 64 10.62 -2.66 0.74
C PRO A 64 9.53 -2.28 1.74
N LEU A 65 9.83 -2.25 3.03
CA LEU A 65 8.91 -1.78 4.09
C LEU A 65 9.13 -0.31 4.46
N ASP A 66 10.17 0.33 3.94
CA ASP A 66 10.34 1.77 4.07
C ASP A 66 9.27 2.49 3.24
N PRO A 67 8.43 3.36 3.84
CA PRO A 67 7.39 4.09 3.12
C PRO A 67 7.91 4.94 1.95
N SER A 68 9.18 5.33 1.96
CA SER A 68 9.78 6.10 0.87
C SER A 68 10.18 5.25 -0.35
N ALA A 69 10.38 3.94 -0.15
CA ALA A 69 10.80 2.99 -1.18
C ALA A 69 9.65 2.06 -1.65
N ASN A 70 8.67 1.78 -0.79
CA ASN A 70 7.53 0.92 -1.12
C ASN A 70 6.61 1.60 -2.17
N LEU A 71 6.27 0.89 -3.25
CA LEU A 71 5.49 1.45 -4.36
C LEU A 71 4.11 1.94 -3.93
N ILE A 72 3.43 1.21 -3.03
CA ILE A 72 2.08 1.55 -2.55
C ILE A 72 2.12 2.90 -1.83
N THR A 73 3.04 3.05 -0.87
CA THR A 73 3.15 4.29 -0.08
C THR A 73 3.74 5.44 -0.89
N ARG A 74 4.63 5.17 -1.84
CA ARG A 74 5.14 6.21 -2.76
C ARG A 74 4.04 6.83 -3.60
N VAL A 75 3.14 6.00 -4.16
CA VAL A 75 1.99 6.49 -4.93
C VAL A 75 1.03 7.25 -4.01
N ALA A 76 0.72 6.73 -2.83
CA ALA A 76 -0.11 7.44 -1.86
C ALA A 76 0.49 8.81 -1.46
N LEU A 77 1.80 8.87 -1.18
CA LEU A 77 2.52 10.11 -0.88
C LEU A 77 2.49 11.10 -2.04
N TYR A 78 2.60 10.63 -3.28
CA TYR A 78 2.47 11.49 -4.45
C TYR A 78 1.09 12.16 -4.46
N VAL A 79 0.01 11.39 -4.27
CA VAL A 79 -1.36 11.93 -4.23
C VAL A 79 -1.54 12.88 -3.04
N LEU A 80 -1.05 12.52 -1.85
CA LEU A 80 -1.09 13.40 -0.66
C LEU A 80 -0.42 14.75 -0.93
N ARG A 81 0.73 14.75 -1.60
CA ARG A 81 1.46 15.98 -1.95
C ARG A 81 0.71 16.86 -2.93
N CYS A 82 -0.11 16.28 -3.82
CA CYS A 82 -1.03 17.04 -4.67
C CYS A 82 -2.14 17.76 -3.87
N HIS A 83 -2.33 17.38 -2.60
CA HIS A 83 -3.31 17.97 -1.67
C HIS A 83 -2.62 18.65 -0.46
N ASP A 84 -1.41 19.18 -0.66
CA ASP A 84 -0.61 19.89 0.36
C ASP A 84 -0.26 19.07 1.61
N GLN A 85 -0.41 17.74 1.56
CA GLN A 85 -0.01 16.82 2.62
C GLN A 85 1.34 16.18 2.28
N ARG A 86 2.40 16.58 2.99
CA ARG A 86 3.78 16.12 2.68
C ARG A 86 4.15 14.78 3.30
N ALA A 87 3.35 14.29 4.24
CA ALA A 87 3.51 13.03 4.95
C ALA A 87 2.12 12.41 5.17
N PHE A 88 2.08 11.15 5.58
CA PHE A 88 0.83 10.52 6.00
C PHE A 88 0.26 11.22 7.24
N PRO A 89 -1.04 11.05 7.52
CA PRO A 89 -1.60 11.38 8.83
C PRO A 89 -0.76 10.79 9.95
N VAL A 90 -0.69 11.50 11.08
CA VAL A 90 0.13 11.09 12.22
C VAL A 90 -0.23 9.67 12.65
N GLU A 91 0.79 8.85 12.82
CA GLU A 91 0.68 7.44 13.23
C GLU A 91 -0.22 6.60 12.32
N THR A 92 0.10 6.62 11.02
CA THR A 92 -0.50 5.74 10.02
C THR A 92 0.23 4.39 10.01
N HIS A 93 -0.53 3.30 9.98
CA HIS A 93 0.00 1.95 9.78
C HIS A 93 -0.71 1.31 8.60
N VAL A 94 0.07 0.93 7.58
CA VAL A 94 -0.39 0.18 6.41
C VAL A 94 0.08 -1.25 6.56
N HIS A 95 -0.85 -2.18 6.77
CA HIS A 95 -0.55 -3.59 6.78
C HIS A 95 -1.03 -4.24 5.48
N ILE A 96 -0.09 -4.79 4.73
CA ILE A 96 -0.30 -5.47 3.47
C ILE A 96 -0.53 -6.96 3.76
N VAL A 97 -1.59 -7.52 3.19
CA VAL A 97 -1.92 -8.95 3.25
C VAL A 97 -1.92 -9.46 1.80
N ASN A 98 -0.87 -10.19 1.44
CA ASN A 98 -0.72 -10.78 0.11
C ASN A 98 -1.05 -12.28 0.16
N PRO A 99 -2.14 -12.73 -0.48
CA PRO A 99 -2.61 -14.11 -0.38
C PRO A 99 -1.66 -15.13 -0.99
#